data_AF-A0A1I7X1G8-F1
#
_entry.id   AF-A0A1I7X1G8-F1
#
_cell.length_a   1.000
_cell.length_b   1.000
_cell.length_c   1.000
_cell.angle_alpha   90.00
_cell.angle_beta   90.00
_cell.angle_gamma   90.00
#
_symmetry.space_group_name_H-M   'P 1'
#
loop_
_entity.id
_entity.type
_entity.pdbx_description
1 polymer ?
#
loop_
_entity_poly.entity_id
_entity_poly.type
_entity_poly.pdbx_seq_one_letter_code
_entity_poly.pdbx_strand_id
1 'polypeptide(L)' 'MTLQKLNELAYESLPYPDHSSDFSPTDYHFFKHIDNILQEVFDNQAATKNAFEEFIASEFYASEINRLVPY' A
#
# COMPACT_ATOMS: atom_id res chain seq x y z
N MET A 1 6.88 -3.62 -13.35
CA MET A 1 5.79 -3.67 -14.33
C MET A 1 6.15 -2.73 -15.49
N THR A 2 5.82 -3.06 -16.74
CA THR A 2 6.07 -2.17 -17.91
C THR A 2 4.74 -1.61 -18.45
N LEU A 3 4.75 -0.45 -19.12
CA LEU A 3 3.54 0.10 -19.75
C LEU A 3 2.89 -0.88 -20.73
N GLN A 4 3.70 -1.65 -21.46
CA GLN A 4 3.21 -2.67 -22.38
C GLN A 4 2.38 -3.74 -21.65
N LYS A 5 2.86 -4.25 -20.50
CA LYS A 5 2.11 -5.22 -19.69
C LYS A 5 0.81 -4.66 -19.12
N LEU A 6 0.78 -3.38 -18.78
CA LEU A 6 -0.45 -2.73 -18.31
C LEU A 6 -1.50 -2.67 -19.41
N ASN A 7 -1.10 -2.32 -20.63
CA ASN A 7 -1.99 -2.32 -21.80
C ASN A 7 -2.50 -3.72 -22.15
N GLU A 8 -1.63 -4.73 -22.13
CA GLU A 8 -2.02 -6.14 -22.37
C GLU A 8 -3.05 -6.65 -21.35
N LEU A 9 -2.99 -6.14 -20.12
CA LEU A 9 -3.92 -6.48 -19.04
C LEU A 9 -5.10 -5.51 -18.93
N ALA A 10 -5.21 -4.54 -19.85
CA ALA A 10 -6.24 -3.48 -19.86
C ALA A 10 -6.31 -2.66 -18.56
N TYR A 11 -5.18 -2.46 -17.89
CA TYR A 11 -5.09 -1.55 -16.74
C TYR A 11 -4.88 -0.11 -17.19
N GLU A 12 -5.75 0.78 -16.71
CA GLU A 12 -5.59 2.23 -16.88
C GLU A 12 -4.59 2.79 -15.86
N SER A 13 -3.70 3.68 -16.31
CA SER A 13 -2.80 4.42 -15.44
C SER A 13 -3.42 5.75 -15.02
N LEU A 14 -3.51 6.02 -13.71
CA LEU A 14 -3.82 7.36 -13.23
C LEU A 14 -2.64 8.32 -13.45
N PRO A 15 -2.89 9.58 -13.83
CA PRO A 15 -1.85 10.60 -13.90
C PRO A 15 -1.30 10.88 -12.50
N TYR A 16 0.02 10.76 -12.33
CA TYR A 16 0.71 11.02 -11.07
C TYR A 16 1.64 12.23 -11.23
N PRO A 17 1.54 13.26 -10.38
CA PRO A 17 2.45 14.40 -10.44
C PRO A 17 3.89 14.00 -10.10
N ASP A 18 4.87 14.62 -10.75
CA ASP A 18 6.28 14.49 -10.38
C ASP A 18 6.48 14.89 -8.91
N HIS A 19 7.19 14.07 -8.15
CA HIS A 19 7.49 14.27 -6.72
C HIS A 19 6.29 14.27 -5.75
N SER A 20 5.20 13.59 -6.07
CA SER A 20 3.99 13.56 -5.23
C SER A 20 3.99 12.47 -4.14
N SER A 21 5.12 12.23 -3.46
CA SER A 21 5.23 11.21 -2.39
C SER A 21 4.16 11.36 -1.29
N ASP A 22 3.70 12.59 -1.04
CA ASP A 22 2.62 12.89 -0.07
C ASP A 22 1.22 12.48 -0.55
N PHE A 23 1.07 12.16 -1.84
CA PHE A 23 -0.18 11.80 -2.49
C PHE A 23 -0.28 10.30 -2.82
N SER A 24 0.81 9.55 -2.64
CA SER A 24 0.79 8.09 -2.77
C SER A 24 0.23 7.48 -1.47
N PRO A 25 -0.92 6.79 -1.52
CA PRO A 25 -1.45 6.07 -0.35
C PRO A 25 -0.44 5.06 0.19
N THR A 26 0.36 4.47 -0.70
CA THR A 26 1.35 3.47 -0.33
C THR A 26 2.54 4.11 0.38
N ASP A 27 3.06 5.22 -0.15
CA ASP A 27 4.31 5.80 0.36
C ASP A 27 4.10 6.57 1.67
N TYR A 28 3.03 7.35 1.79
CA TYR A 28 2.81 8.18 2.98
C TYR A 28 2.03 7.47 4.09
N HIS A 29 1.03 6.65 3.73
CA HIS A 29 0.15 6.01 4.71
C HIS A 29 0.55 4.56 4.99
N PHE A 30 0.64 3.71 3.97
CA PHE A 30 0.88 2.28 4.17
C PHE A 30 2.24 1.98 4.82
N PHE A 31 3.35 2.52 4.30
CA PHE A 31 4.68 2.23 4.87
C PHE A 31 4.87 2.81 6.27
N LYS A 32 4.27 3.96 6.58
CA LYS A 32 4.31 4.53 7.93
C LYS A 32 3.68 3.61 8.98
N HIS A 33 2.58 2.92 8.62
CA HIS A 33 1.94 1.97 9.52
C HIS A 33 2.71 0.64 9.61
N ILE A 34 3.35 0.22 8.51
CA ILE A 34 4.27 -0.92 8.51
C ILE A 34 5.47 -0.65 9.40
N ASP A 35 6.05 0.54 9.39
CA ASP A 35 7.20 0.88 10.25
C ASP A 35 6.89 0.63 11.74
N ASN A 36 5.65 0.85 12.18
CA ASN A 36 5.23 0.55 13.54
C ASN A 36 5.18 -0.97 13.82
N ILE A 37 4.74 -1.76 12.83
CA ILE A 37 4.71 -3.24 12.93
C ILE A 37 6.14 -3.81 12.88
N LEU A 38 7.02 -3.20 12.09
CA LEU A 38 8.42 -3.60 11.96
C LEU A 38 9.27 -3.24 13.20
N GLN A 39 8.74 -2.47 14.14
CA GLN A 39 9.36 -2.29 15.46
C GLN A 39 9.24 -3.55 16.33
N GLU A 40 8.30 -4.46 16.02
CA GLU A 40 8.21 -5.74 16.68
C GLU A 40 9.28 -6.71 16.16
N VAL A 41 9.90 -7.46 17.07
CA VAL A 41 10.84 -8.53 16.71
C VAL A 41 10.04 -9.80 16.48
N PHE A 42 10.09 -10.33 15.26
CA PHE A 42 9.43 -11.59 14.91
C PHE A 42 10.40 -12.75 15.02
N ASP A 43 10.00 -13.80 15.74
CA ASP A 43 10.83 -14.99 15.98
C ASP A 43 11.04 -15.85 14.72
N ASN A 44 10.13 -15.75 13.73
CA ASN A 44 10.21 -16.51 12.50
C ASN A 44 9.35 -15.88 11.38
N GLN A 45 9.59 -16.33 10.15
CA GLN A 45 8.89 -15.85 8.96
C GLN A 45 7.36 -16.07 9.03
N ALA A 46 6.88 -17.14 9.67
CA ALA A 46 5.45 -17.41 9.77
C ALA A 46 4.75 -16.40 10.70
N ALA A 47 5.41 -16.01 11.80
CA ALA A 47 4.94 -14.95 12.68
C ALA A 47 4.89 -13.59 11.95
N THR A 48 5.94 -13.25 11.19
CA THR A 48 5.95 -12.04 10.34
C THR A 48 4.83 -12.06 9.31
N LYS A 49 4.61 -13.20 8.64
CA LYS A 49 3.56 -13.37 7.63
C LYS A 49 2.17 -13.18 8.25
N ASN A 50 1.92 -13.78 9.41
CA ASN A 50 0.62 -13.66 10.07
C ASN A 50 0.33 -12.22 10.51
N ALA A 51 1.30 -11.54 11.14
CA ALA A 51 1.14 -10.14 11.52
C ALA A 51 0.86 -9.22 10.31
N PHE A 52 1.52 -9.49 9.18
CA PHE A 52 1.27 -8.75 7.94
C PHE A 52 -0.10 -9.05 7.33
N GLU A 53 -0.57 -10.31 7.39
CA GLU A 53 -1.91 -10.69 6.95
C GLU A 53 -3.00 -10.04 7.81
N GLU A 54 -2.83 -10.00 9.14
CA GLU A 54 -3.74 -9.29 10.06
C GLU A 54 -3.78 -7.79 9.77
N PHE A 55 -2.63 -7.18 9.47
CA PHE A 55 -2.56 -5.77 9.09
C PHE A 55 -3.30 -5.47 7.78
N ILE A 56 -3.08 -6.28 6.73
CA ILE A 56 -3.77 -6.11 5.43
C ILE A 56 -5.28 -6.35 5.58
N ALA A 57 -5.68 -7.29 6.44
CA ALA A 57 -7.09 -7.58 6.71
C ALA A 57 -7.80 -6.47 7.48
N SER A 58 -7.07 -5.51 8.06
CA SER A 58 -7.68 -4.35 8.72
C SER A 58 -8.34 -3.40 7.72
N GLU A 59 -9.39 -2.69 8.14
CA GLU A 59 -10.11 -1.72 7.29
C GLU A 59 -9.26 -0.48 6.93
N PHE A 60 -8.03 -0.39 7.42
CA PHE A 60 -7.13 0.73 7.18
C PHE A 60 -6.96 1.02 5.69
N TYR A 61 -6.70 -0.01 4.87
CA TYR A 61 -6.46 0.14 3.44
C TYR A 61 -7.70 0.66 2.68
N ALA A 62 -8.89 0.20 3.05
CA ALA A 62 -10.14 0.67 2.47
C ALA A 62 -10.42 2.14 2.85
N SER A 63 -10.15 2.52 4.11
CA SER A 63 -10.36 3.88 4.59
C SER A 63 -9.41 4.90 3.94
N GLU A 64 -8.14 4.53 3.72
CA GLU A 64 -7.15 5.42 3.09
C GLU A 64 -7.42 5.63 1.59
N ILE A 65 -7.83 4.58 0.86
CA ILE A 65 -8.20 4.70 -0.56
C ILE A 65 -9.39 5.66 -0.72
N ASN A 66 -10.40 5.53 0.13
CA ASN A 66 -11.59 6.40 0.09
C ASN A 66 -11.25 7.87 0.38
N ARG A 67 -10.14 8.17 1.06
CA ARG A 67 -9.72 9.56 1.34
C ARG A 67 -9.07 10.25 0.12
N LEU A 68 -8.61 9.47 -0.85
CA LEU A 68 -7.87 9.97 -2.02
C LEU A 68 -8.74 10.21 -3.25
N VAL A 69 -9.95 9.64 -3.29
CA VAL A 69 -10.91 9.87 -4.37
C VAL A 69 -11.94 10.88 -3.87
N PRO A 70 -11.83 12.18 -4.22
CA PRO A 70 -12.86 13.14 -3.88
C PRO A 70 -14.12 12.83 -4.71
N TYR A 71 -15.26 12.71 -4.03
CA TYR A 71 -16.58 12.67 -4.66
C TYR A 71 -16.92 14.00 -5.36
#